data_AF-A0A968ZNI8-F1
#
_entry.id   AF-A0A968ZNI8-F1
#
_cell.length_a   1.000
_cell.length_b   1.000
_cell.length_c   1.000
_cell.angle_alpha   90.00
_cell.angle_beta   90.00
_cell.angle_gamma   90.00
#
_symmetry.space_group_name_H-M   'P 1'
#
loop_
_entity.id
_entity.type
_entity.pdbx_description
1 polymer ?
#
loop_
_entity_poly.entity_id
_entity_poly.type
_entity_poly.pdbx_seq_one_letter_code
_entity_poly.pdbx_strand_id
1 'polypeptide(L)'
;MLTVADIMTPKVFTIRSSAKVTQAIALMQKKQVRSLIVERESAGGAYGILTERDIVYAVTAKCADPNNIMVCEIMKRPCTVV
;
A
#
# COMPACT_ATOMS: atom_id res chain seq x y z
N MET A 1 -25.14 13.13 -12.77
CA MET A 1 -24.87 11.85 -12.09
C MET A 1 -23.60 12.04 -11.29
N LEU A 2 -23.58 11.54 -10.05
CA LEU A 2 -22.39 11.56 -9.20
C LEU A 2 -21.50 10.35 -9.57
N THR A 3 -20.22 10.57 -9.79
CA THR A 3 -19.23 9.55 -10.16
C THR A 3 -18.31 9.24 -8.99
N VAL A 4 -17.59 8.12 -9.04
CA VAL A 4 -16.56 7.79 -8.03
C VAL A 4 -15.46 8.87 -8.00
N ALA A 5 -15.13 9.45 -9.16
CA ALA A 5 -14.16 10.53 -9.26
C ALA A 5 -14.58 11.78 -8.47
N ASP A 6 -15.88 12.00 -8.29
CA ASP A 6 -16.42 13.16 -7.56
C ASP A 6 -16.30 13.02 -6.03
N ILE A 7 -16.12 11.79 -5.53
CA ILE A 7 -16.08 11.49 -4.08
C ILE A 7 -14.77 10.86 -3.60
N MET A 8 -13.91 10.40 -4.51
CA MET A 8 -12.63 9.81 -4.14
C MET A 8 -11.72 10.84 -3.48
N THR A 9 -10.81 10.38 -2.62
CA THR A 9 -9.71 11.24 -2.15
C THR A 9 -8.69 11.40 -3.29
N PRO A 10 -8.53 12.61 -3.87
CA PRO A 10 -7.71 12.78 -5.08
C PRO A 10 -6.21 12.66 -4.79
N LYS A 11 -5.80 12.98 -3.57
CA LYS A 11 -4.39 12.93 -3.16
C LYS A 11 -4.04 11.54 -2.66
N VAL A 12 -3.49 10.72 -3.55
CA VAL A 12 -2.93 9.41 -3.22
C VAL A 12 -1.41 9.49 -3.06
N PHE A 13 -0.86 8.63 -2.22
CA PHE A 13 0.59 8.49 -2.05
C PHE A 13 1.02 7.10 -2.52
N THR A 14 2.12 7.08 -3.27
CA THR A 14 2.66 5.84 -3.83
C THR A 14 3.89 5.37 -3.07
N ILE A 15 4.16 4.07 -3.16
CA ILE A 15 5.39 3.43 -2.67
C ILE A 15 5.83 2.33 -3.63
N ARG A 16 7.13 2.05 -3.67
CA ARG A 16 7.67 0.94 -4.45
C ARG A 16 7.42 -0.41 -3.78
N SER A 17 7.21 -1.43 -4.60
CA SER A 17 7.05 -2.82 -4.13
C SER A 17 8.29 -3.34 -3.39
N SER A 18 9.48 -2.85 -3.76
CA SER A 18 10.77 -3.19 -3.13
C SER A 18 11.08 -2.44 -1.84
N ALA A 19 10.24 -1.48 -1.43
CA ALA A 19 10.43 -0.75 -0.18
C ALA A 19 10.22 -1.66 1.04
N LYS A 20 10.86 -1.33 2.17
CA LYS A 20 10.61 -2.02 3.44
C LYS A 20 9.28 -1.58 4.06
N VAL A 21 8.66 -2.47 4.83
CA VAL A 21 7.41 -2.15 5.55
C VAL A 21 7.61 -0.98 6.52
N THR A 22 8.78 -0.81 7.15
CA THR A 22 9.08 0.36 7.97
C THR A 22 9.05 1.69 7.21
N GLN A 23 9.47 1.71 5.94
CA GLN A 23 9.37 2.89 5.09
C GLN A 23 7.91 3.20 4.76
N ALA A 24 7.09 2.17 4.54
CA ALA A 24 5.66 2.32 4.34
C ALA A 24 4.98 2.91 5.58
N ILE A 25 5.29 2.40 6.77
CA ILE A 25 4.77 2.91 8.06
C ILE A 25 5.16 4.38 8.25
N ALA A 26 6.44 4.73 8.04
CA ALA A 26 6.92 6.10 8.17
C ALA A 26 6.22 7.05 7.18
N LEU A 27 5.98 6.61 5.94
CA LEU A 27 5.26 7.39 4.94
C LEU A 27 3.78 7.58 5.32
N MET A 28 3.10 6.52 5.76
CA MET A 28 1.72 6.56 6.25
C MET A 28 1.58 7.53 7.41
N GLN A 29 2.48 7.48 8.40
CA GLN A 29 2.49 8.40 9.54
C GLN A 29 2.75 9.85 9.11
N LYS A 30 3.77 10.09 8.29
CA LYS A 30 4.13 11.43 7.80
C LYS A 30 3.03 12.08 6.98
N LYS A 31 2.27 11.28 6.22
CA LYS A 31 1.20 11.76 5.34
C LYS A 31 -0.19 11.67 5.96
N GLN A 32 -0.30 11.09 7.16
CA GLN A 32 -1.55 10.81 7.87
C GLN A 32 -2.56 10.06 7.00
N VAL A 33 -2.09 9.03 6.28
CA VAL A 33 -2.91 8.15 5.44
C VAL A 33 -2.84 6.71 5.92
N ARG A 34 -3.91 5.94 5.67
CA ARG A 34 -4.05 4.54 6.09
C ARG A 34 -3.74 3.53 4.98
N SER A 35 -3.54 4.02 3.76
CA SER A 35 -3.24 3.21 2.60
C SER A 35 -2.23 3.91 1.69
N LEU A 36 -1.44 3.08 1.02
CA LEU A 36 -0.49 3.48 -0.01
C LEU A 36 -0.78 2.69 -1.28
N ILE A 37 -0.71 3.36 -2.42
CA ILE A 37 -0.74 2.70 -3.72
C ILE A 37 0.66 2.16 -3.99
N VAL A 38 0.76 0.89 -4.37
CA VAL A 38 2.04 0.29 -4.76
C VAL A 38 2.22 0.44 -6.27
N GLU A 39 3.34 1.04 -6.66
CA GLU A 39 3.67 1.30 -8.06
C GLU A 39 3.73 0.00 -8.88
N ARG A 40 3.27 0.07 -10.13
CA ARG A 40 3.43 -0.99 -11.12
C ARG A 40 4.91 -1.15 -11.49
N GLU A 41 5.36 -2.40 -11.61
CA GLU A 41 6.75 -2.72 -11.99
C GLU A 41 7.06 -2.40 -13.46
N SER A 42 6.03 -2.39 -14.31
CA SER A 42 6.12 -2.07 -15.73
C SER A 42 4.89 -1.27 -16.17
N ALA A 43 4.98 -0.58 -17.32
CA ALA A 43 3.90 0.26 -17.82
C ALA A 43 2.57 -0.50 -18.07
N GLY A 44 2.63 -1.79 -18.38
CA GLY A 44 1.46 -2.68 -18.51
C GLY A 44 1.06 -3.40 -17.22
N GLY A 45 1.81 -3.21 -16.12
CA GLY A 45 1.57 -3.90 -14.85
C GLY A 45 0.41 -3.30 -14.04
N ALA A 46 -0.21 -4.15 -13.23
CA ALA A 46 -1.23 -3.73 -12.27
C ALA A 46 -0.62 -3.00 -11.06
N TYR A 47 -1.31 -1.95 -10.60
CA TYR A 47 -1.06 -1.34 -9.30
C TYR A 47 -1.40 -2.30 -8.16
N GLY A 48 -0.69 -2.14 -7.05
CA GLY A 48 -1.01 -2.79 -5.78
C GLY A 48 -1.55 -1.79 -4.76
N ILE A 49 -2.03 -2.30 -3.64
CA ILE A 49 -2.40 -1.48 -2.47
C ILE A 49 -1.83 -2.12 -1.23
N LEU A 50 -1.30 -1.28 -0.35
CA LEU A 50 -0.90 -1.65 0.99
C LEU A 50 -1.74 -0.84 1.98
N THR A 51 -2.42 -1.53 2.90
CA THR A 51 -3.21 -0.89 3.96
C THR A 51 -2.57 -1.10 5.32
N GLU A 52 -2.88 -0.23 6.28
CA GLU A 52 -2.50 -0.41 7.69
C GLU A 52 -2.90 -1.80 8.22
N ARG A 53 -4.06 -2.32 7.78
CA ARG A 53 -4.56 -3.64 8.16
C ARG A 53 -3.61 -4.75 7.70
N ASP A 54 -3.15 -4.68 6.46
CA ASP A 54 -2.20 -5.67 5.91
C ASP A 54 -0.89 -5.66 6.71
N ILE A 55 -0.39 -4.49 7.09
CA ILE A 55 0.80 -4.33 7.94
C ILE A 55 0.58 -4.94 9.32
N VAL A 56 -0.54 -4.62 9.99
CA VAL A 56 -0.86 -5.15 11.32
C VAL A 56 -0.89 -6.67 11.29
N TYR A 57 -1.60 -7.29 10.34
CA TYR A 57 -1.64 -8.75 10.26
C TYR A 57 -0.28 -9.36 9.92
N ALA A 58 0.48 -8.75 9.01
CA ALA A 58 1.79 -9.28 8.64
C ALA A 58 2.79 -9.26 9.80
N VAL A 59 2.81 -8.17 10.58
CA VAL A 59 3.77 -7.98 11.67
C VAL A 59 3.33 -8.72 12.93
N THR A 60 2.08 -8.55 13.34
CA THR A 60 1.60 -9.10 14.63
C THR A 60 1.26 -10.59 14.55
N ALA A 61 0.62 -11.06 13.47
CA ALA A 61 0.22 -12.46 13.39
C ALA A 61 1.39 -13.40 13.09
N LYS A 62 2.48 -12.89 12.49
CA LYS A 62 3.66 -13.69 12.12
C LYS A 62 4.88 -13.45 13.02
N CYS A 63 4.77 -12.62 14.07
CA CYS A 63 5.90 -12.18 14.89
C CYS A 63 7.12 -11.73 14.04
N ALA A 64 6.85 -11.04 12.93
CA ALA A 64 7.85 -10.71 11.93
C ALA A 64 8.38 -9.29 12.12
N ASP A 65 9.69 -9.10 11.92
CA ASP A 65 10.31 -7.77 11.97
C ASP A 65 9.96 -6.97 10.70
N PRO A 66 9.28 -5.81 10.81
CA PRO A 66 8.93 -4.98 9.65
C PRO A 66 10.15 -4.42 8.90
N ASN A 67 11.36 -4.46 9.48
CA ASN A 67 12.59 -4.09 8.78
C ASN A 67 13.01 -5.14 7.74
N ASN A 68 12.61 -6.39 7.93
CA ASN A 68 13.00 -7.49 7.07
C ASN A 68 11.98 -7.74 5.95
N ILE A 69 10.73 -7.35 6.15
CA ILE A 69 9.64 -7.55 5.19
C ILE A 69 9.62 -6.42 4.14
N MET A 70 9.47 -6.79 2.88
CA MET A 70 9.22 -5.88 1.76
C MET A 70 7.72 -5.68 1.53
N VAL A 71 7.35 -4.52 0.97
CA VAL A 71 5.95 -4.20 0.63
C VAL A 71 5.34 -5.25 -0.30
N CYS A 72 6.11 -5.77 -1.26
CA CYS A 72 5.63 -6.79 -2.21
C CYS A 72 5.15 -8.08 -1.54
N GLU A 73 5.67 -8.41 -0.35
CA GLU A 73 5.34 -9.66 0.37
C GLU A 73 3.95 -9.61 1.03
N ILE A 74 3.41 -8.40 1.27
CA ILE A 74 2.19 -8.21 2.06
C ILE A 74 1.13 -7.33 1.39
N MET A 75 1.49 -6.62 0.31
CA MET A 75 0.54 -5.86 -0.49
C MET A 75 -0.49 -6.76 -1.17
N LYS A 76 -1.63 -6.19 -1.56
CA LYS A 76 -2.59 -6.83 -2.45
C LYS A 76 -2.37 -6.40 -3.88
N ARG A 77 -2.22 -7.37 -4.79
CA ARG A 77 -2.08 -7.18 -6.24
C ARG A 77 -2.77 -8.34 -6.98
N PRO A 78 -3.54 -8.08 -8.07
CA PRO A 78 -3.89 -6.76 -8.59
C PRO A 78 -4.84 -6.02 -7.63
N CYS A 79 -4.75 -4.69 -7.56
CA CYS A 79 -5.83 -3.92 -6.97
C CYS A 79 -7.11 -4.19 -7.75
N THR A 80 -8.16 -4.61 -7.05
CA THR A 80 -9.47 -4.82 -7.66
C THR A 80 -9.98 -3.48 -8.20
N VAL A 81 -10.10 -3.41 -9.52
CA VAL A 81 -10.89 -2.41 -10.23
C VAL A 81 -12.30 -2.99 -10.36
N VAL A 82 -13.22 -2.49 -9.54
CA VAL A 82 -14.67 -2.74 -9.66
C VAL A 82 -15.35 -1.50 -10.20
#